data_AF-A0A163WF13-F1
#
_entry.id   AF-A0A163WF13-F1
#
_cell.length_a   1.000
_cell.length_b   1.000
_cell.length_c   1.000
_cell.angle_alpha   90.00
_cell.angle_beta   90.00
_cell.angle_gamma   90.00
#
_symmetry.space_group_name_H-M   'P 1'
#
loop_
_entity.id
_entity.type
_entity.pdbx_description
1 polymer ?
#
loop_
_entity_poly.entity_id
_entity_poly.type
_entity_poly.pdbx_seq_one_letter_code
_entity_poly.pdbx_strand_id
1 'polypeptide(L)'
;MMQMPDVTEQQAGRLIAFAIQRMGQVEGNGQCWTLVNNGFRSLGFHKPSATYRWGRVVDQLSSARPGDVFQFSNFRVTVRTDSSDGSWNESSQARGAPRHTAILESIDANGLATFLESNVNDSFNVQRNRFNVRTADIEEGGNRTAIRVSGSFTIYRPQISE
;
A
#
# COMPACT_ATOMS: atom_id res chain seq x y z
N MET A 1 -10.10 5.49 28.47
CA MET A 1 -9.97 5.88 27.05
C MET A 1 -10.80 4.91 26.23
N MET A 2 -11.91 5.37 25.66
CA MET A 2 -12.72 4.55 24.74
C MET A 2 -11.90 4.28 23.48
N GLN A 3 -11.80 3.02 23.04
CA GLN A 3 -11.13 2.70 21.79
C GLN A 3 -11.98 3.22 20.63
N MET A 4 -11.43 4.09 19.78
CA MET A 4 -12.11 4.50 18.55
C MET A 4 -12.38 3.28 17.66
N PRO A 5 -13.59 3.13 17.11
CA PRO A 5 -13.90 1.99 16.26
C PRO A 5 -13.14 2.09 14.93
N ASP A 6 -12.72 0.93 14.43
CA ASP A 6 -12.20 0.79 13.07
C ASP A 6 -13.29 1.12 12.06
N VAL A 7 -12.91 1.67 10.90
CA VAL A 7 -13.84 1.84 9.78
C VAL A 7 -14.40 0.48 9.34
N THR A 8 -15.68 0.44 8.96
CA THR A 8 -16.30 -0.73 8.33
C THR A 8 -15.73 -0.96 6.93
N GLU A 9 -15.95 -2.14 6.35
CA GLU A 9 -15.54 -2.42 4.96
C GLU A 9 -16.19 -1.45 3.95
N GLN A 10 -17.45 -1.08 4.17
CA GLN A 10 -18.13 -0.09 3.34
C GLN A 10 -17.46 1.29 3.44
N GLN A 11 -17.08 1.73 4.63
CA GLN A 11 -16.37 2.98 4.83
C GLN A 11 -14.97 2.92 4.20
N ALA A 12 -14.23 1.83 4.41
CA ALA A 12 -12.93 1.58 3.78
C ALA A 12 -13.02 1.64 2.24
N GLY A 13 -14.08 1.07 1.66
CA GLY A 13 -14.36 1.15 0.22
C GLY A 13 -14.56 2.58 -0.28
N ARG A 14 -15.07 3.50 0.54
CA ARG A 14 -15.17 4.93 0.18
C ARG A 14 -13.81 5.61 0.07
N LEU A 15 -12.82 5.19 0.86
CA LEU A 15 -11.43 5.70 0.76
C LEU A 15 -10.77 5.22 -0.54
N ILE A 16 -10.98 3.96 -0.91
CA ILE A 16 -10.55 3.43 -2.20
C ILE A 16 -11.21 4.21 -3.34
N ALA A 17 -12.54 4.37 -3.30
CA ALA A 17 -13.29 5.11 -4.32
C ALA A 17 -12.80 6.56 -4.45
N PHE A 18 -12.51 7.23 -3.33
CA PHE A 18 -11.94 8.59 -3.31
C PHE A 18 -10.64 8.67 -4.13
N ALA A 19 -9.73 7.71 -3.96
CA ALA A 19 -8.47 7.67 -4.69
C ALA A 19 -8.67 7.27 -6.16
N ILE A 20 -9.55 6.31 -6.46
CA ILE A 20 -9.88 5.92 -7.84
C ILE A 20 -10.45 7.09 -8.63
N GLN A 21 -11.33 7.91 -8.04
CA GLN A 21 -11.91 9.09 -8.70
C GLN A 21 -10.86 10.14 -9.10
N ARG A 22 -9.65 10.07 -8.52
CA ARG A 22 -8.53 10.99 -8.76
C ARG A 22 -7.45 10.37 -9.64
N MET A 23 -7.66 9.16 -10.15
CA MET A 23 -6.69 8.45 -10.97
C MET A 23 -6.21 9.34 -12.14
N GLY A 24 -4.89 9.44 -12.30
CA GLY A 24 -4.26 10.27 -13.33
C GLY A 24 -4.22 11.76 -13.02
N GLN A 25 -4.74 12.21 -11.87
CA GLN A 25 -4.76 13.61 -11.45
C GLN A 25 -3.83 13.84 -10.26
N VAL A 26 -3.35 15.08 -10.10
CA VAL A 26 -2.61 15.49 -8.91
C VAL A 26 -3.60 15.82 -7.79
N GLU A 27 -3.55 15.08 -6.68
CA GLU A 27 -4.36 15.36 -5.50
C GLU A 27 -3.62 16.34 -4.56
N GLY A 28 -4.20 17.51 -4.35
CA GLY A 28 -3.60 18.57 -3.51
C GLY A 28 -2.23 18.99 -4.03
N ASN A 29 -1.18 18.79 -3.21
CA ASN A 29 0.21 19.08 -3.59
C ASN A 29 0.95 17.87 -4.20
N GLY A 30 0.22 16.79 -4.53
CA GLY A 30 0.78 15.60 -5.17
C GLY A 30 1.54 14.65 -4.25
N GLN A 31 1.74 14.99 -2.98
CA GLN A 31 2.48 14.15 -2.05
C GLN A 31 1.71 12.87 -1.68
N CYS A 32 2.42 11.76 -1.46
CA CYS A 32 1.83 10.47 -1.11
C CYS A 32 0.92 10.53 0.13
N TRP A 33 1.35 11.24 1.17
CA TRP A 33 0.58 11.44 2.39
C TRP A 33 -0.62 12.39 2.19
N THR A 34 -0.58 13.29 1.19
CA THR A 34 -1.67 14.22 0.91
C THR A 34 -2.90 13.50 0.39
N LEU A 35 -2.71 12.51 -0.50
CA LEU A 35 -3.80 11.67 -0.99
C LEU A 35 -4.59 11.04 0.17
N VAL A 36 -3.88 10.42 1.12
CA VAL A 36 -4.50 9.77 2.28
C VAL A 36 -5.12 10.79 3.22
N ASN A 37 -4.41 11.88 3.52
CA ASN A 37 -4.90 12.92 4.43
C ASN A 37 -6.17 13.60 3.89
N ASN A 38 -6.23 13.91 2.61
CA ASN A 38 -7.42 14.50 1.99
C ASN A 38 -8.58 13.50 1.94
N GLY A 39 -8.31 12.22 1.67
CA GLY A 39 -9.31 11.16 1.77
C GLY A 39 -9.91 11.07 3.18
N PHE A 40 -9.06 11.09 4.21
CA PHE A 40 -9.51 11.06 5.60
C PHE A 40 -10.38 12.28 5.94
N ARG A 41 -9.96 13.48 5.55
CA ARG A 41 -10.74 14.72 5.75
C ARG A 41 -12.07 14.68 5.02
N SER A 42 -12.09 14.20 3.78
CA SER A 42 -13.30 14.10 2.96
C SER A 42 -14.32 13.11 3.51
N LEU A 43 -13.85 12.06 4.19
CA LEU A 43 -14.70 10.96 4.68
C LEU A 43 -15.00 11.05 6.19
N GLY A 44 -14.41 12.02 6.89
CA GLY A 44 -14.56 12.16 8.33
C GLY A 44 -13.81 11.09 9.13
N PHE A 45 -12.75 10.49 8.57
CA PHE A 45 -11.92 9.54 9.30
C PHE A 45 -11.02 10.26 10.29
N HIS A 46 -10.78 9.61 11.42
CA HIS A 46 -9.86 10.09 12.43
C HIS A 46 -8.43 10.07 11.88
N LYS A 47 -7.77 11.23 11.87
CA LYS A 47 -6.34 11.35 11.61
C LYS A 47 -5.60 11.54 12.94
N PRO A 48 -4.79 10.55 13.38
CA PRO A 48 -3.93 10.73 14.55
C PRO A 48 -2.97 11.92 14.38
N SER A 49 -2.64 12.62 15.46
CA SER A 49 -1.70 13.77 15.43
C SER A 49 -0.27 13.39 15.03
N ALA A 50 0.13 12.14 15.33
CA ALA A 50 1.45 11.63 14.96
C ALA A 50 1.65 11.61 13.43
N THR A 51 2.84 12.03 12.99
CA THR A 51 3.24 12.02 11.58
C THR A 51 3.26 10.58 11.05
N TYR A 52 2.78 10.36 9.83
CA TYR A 52 2.76 9.05 9.16
C TYR A 52 2.01 7.94 9.92
N ARG A 53 1.14 8.33 10.85
CA ARG A 53 0.21 7.44 11.54
C ARG A 53 -1.20 7.67 11.00
N TRP A 54 -1.85 6.58 10.61
CA TRP A 54 -3.12 6.62 9.86
C TRP A 54 -4.26 5.86 10.56
N GLY A 55 -4.04 5.41 11.80
CA GLY A 55 -5.05 4.73 12.62
C GLY A 55 -4.44 3.71 13.56
N ARG A 56 -5.17 2.63 13.80
CA ARG A 56 -4.73 1.50 14.63
C ARG A 56 -3.74 0.63 13.85
N VAL A 57 -2.69 0.15 14.51
CA VAL A 57 -1.73 -0.77 13.88
C VAL A 57 -2.41 -2.12 13.65
N VAL A 58 -2.16 -2.70 12.46
CA VAL A 58 -2.50 -4.08 12.12
C VAL A 58 -1.20 -4.88 12.15
N ASP A 59 -1.05 -5.76 13.13
CA ASP A 59 0.24 -6.41 13.44
C ASP A 59 0.63 -7.51 12.44
N GLN A 60 -0.34 -8.07 11.74
CA GLN A 60 -0.14 -9.20 10.82
C GLN A 60 -0.62 -8.86 9.42
N LEU A 61 0.21 -9.15 8.42
CA LEU A 61 -0.15 -8.97 7.01
C LEU A 61 -1.39 -9.77 6.61
N SER A 62 -1.59 -10.96 7.18
CA SER A 62 -2.80 -11.79 6.97
C SER A 62 -4.09 -11.13 7.42
N SER A 63 -4.00 -10.12 8.29
CA SER A 63 -5.14 -9.34 8.77
C SER A 63 -5.35 -8.06 7.96
N ALA A 64 -4.48 -7.77 6.99
CA ALA A 64 -4.62 -6.63 6.09
C ALA A 64 -5.84 -6.79 5.20
N ARG A 65 -6.57 -5.69 4.98
CA ARG A 65 -7.76 -5.67 4.13
C ARG A 65 -7.84 -4.41 3.28
N PRO A 66 -8.60 -4.42 2.18
CA PRO A 66 -8.84 -3.24 1.36
C PRO A 66 -9.22 -2.01 2.22
N GLY A 67 -8.56 -0.89 1.93
CA GLY A 67 -8.69 0.40 2.60
C GLY A 67 -7.79 0.59 3.82
N ASP A 68 -7.04 -0.43 4.25
CA ASP A 68 -5.92 -0.22 5.16
C ASP A 68 -4.84 0.67 4.48
N VAL A 69 -4.12 1.46 5.28
CA VAL A 69 -3.08 2.38 4.82
C VAL A 69 -1.70 1.81 5.17
N PHE A 70 -0.85 1.66 4.16
CA PHE A 70 0.51 1.19 4.33
C PHE A 70 1.47 2.37 4.41
N GLN A 71 2.30 2.38 5.44
CA GLN A 71 3.41 3.31 5.61
C GLN A 71 4.72 2.56 5.42
N PHE A 72 5.35 2.74 4.27
CA PHE A 72 6.63 2.12 3.92
C PHE A 72 7.81 2.94 4.46
N SER A 73 8.90 2.24 4.77
CA SER A 73 10.21 2.83 5.07
C SER A 73 11.34 1.98 4.46
N ASN A 74 12.10 2.61 3.56
CA ASN A 74 13.18 2.01 2.77
C ASN A 74 12.77 0.66 2.14
N PHE A 75 11.51 0.55 1.71
CA PHE A 75 10.94 -0.68 1.20
C PHE A 75 11.41 -0.92 -0.24
N ARG A 76 11.91 -2.12 -0.50
CA ARG A 76 12.27 -2.55 -1.85
C ARG A 76 11.79 -3.97 -2.06
N VAL A 77 11.29 -4.24 -3.25
CA VAL A 77 10.97 -5.57 -3.72
C VAL A 77 11.70 -5.83 -5.03
N THR A 78 12.40 -6.95 -5.10
CA THR A 78 13.01 -7.48 -6.31
C THR A 78 12.31 -8.78 -6.66
N VAL A 79 11.89 -8.92 -7.91
CA VAL A 79 11.27 -10.12 -8.46
C VAL A 79 12.15 -10.62 -9.59
N ARG A 80 12.69 -11.82 -9.42
CA ARG A 80 13.45 -12.53 -10.42
C ARG A 80 12.67 -13.77 -10.86
N THR A 81 12.54 -13.98 -12.16
CA THR A 81 11.94 -15.19 -12.73
C THR A 81 12.98 -15.88 -13.60
N ASP A 82 13.37 -17.07 -13.20
CA ASP A 82 14.20 -18.00 -13.96
C ASP A 82 13.28 -18.95 -14.74
N SER A 83 13.43 -18.98 -16.06
CA SER A 83 12.65 -19.79 -16.98
C SER A 83 13.24 -21.20 -17.13
N SER A 84 12.41 -22.17 -17.50
CA SER A 84 12.85 -23.57 -17.72
C SER A 84 13.89 -23.73 -18.83
N ASP A 85 13.98 -22.78 -19.76
CA ASP A 85 14.97 -22.75 -20.85
C ASP A 85 16.34 -22.16 -20.43
N GLY A 86 16.49 -21.79 -19.15
CA GLY A 86 17.71 -21.19 -18.60
C GLY A 86 17.80 -19.67 -18.75
N SER A 87 16.83 -19.01 -19.40
CA SER A 87 16.72 -17.56 -19.41
C SER A 87 16.23 -17.02 -18.06
N TRP A 88 16.47 -15.74 -17.78
CA TRP A 88 15.94 -15.08 -16.58
C TRP A 88 15.60 -13.61 -16.83
N ASN A 89 14.65 -13.10 -16.05
CA ASN A 89 14.31 -11.68 -16.00
C ASN A 89 14.28 -11.21 -14.55
N GLU A 90 14.70 -9.96 -14.30
CA GLU A 90 14.63 -9.35 -12.98
C GLU A 90 14.02 -7.95 -13.07
N SER A 91 13.17 -7.63 -12.11
CA SER A 91 12.60 -6.29 -11.94
C SER A 91 12.66 -5.89 -10.47
N SER A 92 12.77 -4.59 -10.20
CA SER A 92 12.68 -4.10 -8.83
C SER A 92 11.79 -2.87 -8.74
N GLN A 93 11.09 -2.75 -7.61
CA GLN A 93 10.28 -1.60 -7.25
C GLN A 93 10.69 -1.13 -5.85
N ALA A 94 10.73 0.18 -5.63
CA ALA A 94 11.07 0.76 -4.34
C ALA A 94 9.98 1.72 -3.87
N ARG A 95 9.77 1.78 -2.56
CA ARG A 95 8.90 2.74 -1.87
C ARG A 95 9.62 3.30 -0.64
N GLY A 96 9.47 4.59 -0.43
CA GLY A 96 9.86 5.24 0.81
C GLY A 96 11.36 5.42 0.98
N ALA A 97 11.99 6.23 0.14
CA ALA A 97 13.26 6.87 0.44
C ALA A 97 13.00 8.29 1.02
N PRO A 98 12.88 8.47 2.36
CA PRO A 98 12.90 7.46 3.42
C PRO A 98 11.50 6.95 3.86
N ARG A 99 10.41 7.56 3.37
CA ARG A 99 9.03 7.23 3.77
C ARG A 99 8.04 7.36 2.63
N HIS A 100 7.04 6.49 2.61
CA HIS A 100 5.98 6.53 1.59
C HIS A 100 4.65 6.00 2.11
N THR A 101 3.54 6.59 1.70
CA THR A 101 2.20 6.20 2.14
C THR A 101 1.38 5.75 0.95
N ALA A 102 0.65 4.64 1.09
CA ALA A 102 -0.27 4.14 0.06
C ALA A 102 -1.54 3.54 0.66
N ILE A 103 -2.64 3.55 -0.10
CA ILE A 103 -3.91 2.91 0.27
C ILE A 103 -3.93 1.52 -0.35
N LEU A 104 -4.18 0.49 0.46
CA LEU A 104 -4.33 -0.89 -0.03
C LEU A 104 -5.67 -1.03 -0.75
N GLU A 105 -5.64 -1.39 -2.04
CA GLU A 105 -6.84 -1.70 -2.82
C GLU A 105 -7.18 -3.19 -2.74
N SER A 106 -6.18 -4.06 -2.85
CA SER A 106 -6.33 -5.51 -2.77
C SER A 106 -5.01 -6.18 -2.39
N ILE A 107 -5.09 -7.36 -1.78
CA ILE A 107 -3.95 -8.24 -1.53
C ILE A 107 -4.40 -9.68 -1.70
N ASP A 108 -3.60 -10.50 -2.36
CA ASP A 108 -3.86 -11.93 -2.47
C ASP A 108 -3.14 -12.74 -1.37
N ALA A 109 -3.44 -14.04 -1.30
CA ALA A 109 -2.82 -14.97 -0.36
C ALA A 109 -1.29 -15.06 -0.52
N ASN A 110 -0.78 -14.67 -1.69
CA ASN A 110 0.65 -14.66 -2.00
C ASN A 110 1.34 -13.34 -1.61
N GLY A 111 0.60 -12.38 -1.07
CA GLY A 111 1.11 -11.08 -0.66
C GLY A 111 1.44 -10.19 -1.86
N LEU A 112 0.86 -10.45 -3.03
CA LEU A 112 0.87 -9.51 -4.14
C LEU A 112 -0.25 -8.50 -3.93
N ALA A 113 0.14 -7.26 -3.63
CA ALA A 113 -0.76 -6.21 -3.24
C ALA A 113 -0.89 -5.15 -4.34
N THR A 114 -2.09 -4.59 -4.46
CA THR A 114 -2.40 -3.45 -5.33
C THR A 114 -2.61 -2.23 -4.45
N PHE A 115 -1.92 -1.15 -4.77
CA PHE A 115 -1.90 0.09 -4.02
C PHE A 115 -2.35 1.27 -4.87
N LEU A 116 -3.08 2.20 -4.23
CA LEU A 116 -3.40 3.51 -4.75
C LEU A 116 -2.50 4.53 -4.06
N GLU A 117 -1.71 5.28 -4.83
CA GLU A 117 -0.66 6.14 -4.31
C GLU A 117 -0.34 7.30 -5.27
N SER A 118 0.32 8.32 -4.74
CA SER A 118 0.87 9.46 -5.49
C SER A 118 2.33 9.65 -5.13
N ASN A 119 3.06 10.49 -5.87
CA ASN A 119 4.50 10.74 -5.66
C ASN A 119 5.33 9.46 -5.71
N VAL A 120 5.24 8.73 -6.83
CA VAL A 120 6.02 7.52 -7.09
C VAL A 120 6.62 7.63 -8.49
N ASN A 121 7.90 7.30 -8.62
CA ASN A 121 8.66 7.40 -9.88
C ASN A 121 8.56 8.80 -10.51
N ASP A 122 8.77 9.85 -9.69
CA ASP A 122 8.69 11.26 -10.09
C ASP A 122 7.33 11.71 -10.66
N SER A 123 6.27 10.91 -10.47
CA SER A 123 4.90 11.24 -10.83
C SER A 123 4.08 11.62 -9.59
N PHE A 124 3.55 12.84 -9.59
CA PHE A 124 2.63 13.34 -8.56
C PHE A 124 1.17 12.91 -8.76
N ASN A 125 0.86 12.26 -9.90
CA ASN A 125 -0.48 11.81 -10.19
C ASN A 125 -0.85 10.64 -9.29
N VAL A 126 -2.13 10.55 -8.90
CA VAL A 126 -2.67 9.33 -8.31
C VAL A 126 -2.57 8.22 -9.34
N GLN A 127 -1.99 7.10 -8.93
CA GLN A 127 -1.75 5.94 -9.77
C GLN A 127 -1.96 4.65 -8.99
N ARG A 128 -2.20 3.57 -9.75
CA ARG A 128 -2.33 2.22 -9.25
C ARG A 128 -1.04 1.46 -9.51
N ASN A 129 -0.45 0.88 -8.49
CA ASN A 129 0.74 0.04 -8.62
C ASN A 129 0.54 -1.31 -7.94
N ARG A 130 1.18 -2.35 -8.47
CA ARG A 130 1.07 -3.71 -7.98
C ARG A 130 2.45 -4.30 -7.72
N PHE A 131 2.67 -4.81 -6.50
CA PHE A 131 3.93 -5.41 -6.10
C PHE A 131 3.80 -6.31 -4.86
N ASN A 132 4.74 -7.23 -4.68
CA ASN A 132 4.75 -8.12 -3.52
C ASN A 132 5.22 -7.39 -2.26
N VAL A 133 4.55 -7.71 -1.14
CA VAL A 133 4.89 -7.19 0.20
C VAL A 133 5.47 -8.24 1.14
N ARG A 134 5.82 -9.43 0.61
CA ARG A 134 6.56 -10.47 1.32
C ARG A 134 7.56 -11.17 0.42
N THR A 135 8.64 -11.68 1.01
CA THR A 135 9.56 -12.62 0.36
C THR A 135 8.87 -13.95 0.11
N ALA A 136 9.09 -14.55 -1.06
CA ALA A 136 8.58 -15.85 -1.43
C ALA A 136 9.44 -16.47 -2.54
N ASP A 137 9.41 -17.79 -2.64
CA ASP A 137 9.85 -18.54 -3.82
C ASP A 137 8.63 -19.28 -4.36
N ILE A 138 8.37 -19.15 -5.65
CA ILE A 138 7.20 -19.73 -6.34
C ILE A 138 7.73 -20.57 -7.49
N GLU A 139 7.30 -21.82 -7.59
CA GLU A 139 7.59 -22.70 -8.72
C GLU A 139 6.29 -23.01 -9.46
N GLU A 140 6.23 -22.65 -10.73
CA GLU A 140 5.03 -22.85 -11.57
C GLU A 140 5.44 -23.15 -13.01
N GLY A 141 4.94 -24.24 -13.59
CA GLY A 141 5.19 -24.59 -14.99
C GLY A 141 6.67 -24.79 -15.34
N GLY A 142 7.52 -25.16 -14.37
CA GLY A 142 8.97 -25.29 -14.55
C GLY A 142 9.76 -23.98 -14.43
N ASN A 143 9.09 -22.85 -14.23
CA ASN A 143 9.71 -21.58 -13.95
C ASN A 143 9.83 -21.37 -12.44
N ARG A 144 10.91 -20.73 -12.00
CA ARG A 144 11.13 -20.35 -10.60
C ARG A 144 11.08 -18.83 -10.48
N THR A 145 10.19 -18.31 -9.64
CA THR A 145 10.12 -16.89 -9.30
C THR A 145 10.59 -16.67 -7.87
N ALA A 146 11.69 -15.94 -7.71
CA ALA A 146 12.23 -15.49 -6.44
C ALA A 146 11.81 -14.03 -6.18
N ILE A 147 11.00 -13.83 -5.14
CA ILE A 147 10.57 -12.51 -4.64
C ILE A 147 11.39 -12.21 -3.39
N ARG A 148 12.10 -11.08 -3.37
CA ARG A 148 12.90 -10.63 -2.22
C ARG A 148 12.48 -9.24 -1.80
N VAL A 149 12.00 -9.14 -0.57
CA VAL A 149 11.60 -7.88 0.06
C VAL A 149 12.63 -7.46 1.10
N SER A 150 12.98 -6.17 1.11
CA SER A 150 13.78 -5.53 2.14
C SER A 150 13.14 -4.22 2.60
N GLY A 151 13.61 -3.67 3.72
CA GLY A 151 12.98 -2.53 4.39
C GLY A 151 11.80 -2.96 5.27
N SER A 152 10.87 -2.04 5.50
CA SER A 152 9.72 -2.30 6.36
C SER A 152 8.48 -1.53 5.93
N PHE A 153 7.34 -1.94 6.46
CA PHE A 153 6.10 -1.17 6.42
C PHE A 153 5.32 -1.34 7.72
N THR A 154 4.51 -0.34 8.06
CA THR A 154 3.46 -0.45 9.07
C THR A 154 2.11 -0.41 8.38
N ILE A 155 1.20 -1.30 8.77
CA ILE A 155 -0.18 -1.32 8.29
C ILE A 155 -1.04 -0.59 9.31
N TYR A 156 -1.83 0.36 8.84
CA TYR A 156 -2.79 1.09 9.66
C TYR A 156 -4.21 0.84 9.18
N ARG A 157 -5.07 0.49 10.13
CA ARG A 157 -6.51 0.48 9.93
C ARG A 157 -7.08 1.85 10.26
N PRO A 158 -7.72 2.55 9.30
CA PRO A 158 -8.39 3.81 9.59
C PRO A 158 -9.47 3.63 10.66
N GLN A 159 -9.71 4.68 11.44
CA GLN A 159 -10.71 4.73 12.50
C GLN A 159 -11.61 5.94 12.28
N ILE A 160 -12.80 5.95 12.88
CA ILE A 160 -13.68 7.14 12.92
C ILE A 160 -13.59 7.78 14.30
N SER A 161 -13.71 9.11 14.34
CA SER A 161 -13.99 9.82 15.60
C SER A 161 -15.47 9.59 15.95
N GLU A 162 -15.78 9.41 17.24
CA GLU A 162 -17.17 9.47 17.73
C GLU A 162 -17.78 10.86 17.49
#